data_AF-K0V4N3-F1
#
_entry.id   AF-K0V4N3-F1
#
_cell.length_a   1.000
_cell.length_b   1.000
_cell.length_c   1.000
_cell.angle_alpha   90.00
_cell.angle_beta   90.00
_cell.angle_gamma   90.00
#
_symmetry.space_group_name_H-M   'P 1'
#
loop_
_entity.id
_entity.type
_entity.pdbx_description
1 polymer ?
#
loop_
_entity_poly.entity_id
_entity_poly.type
_entity_poly.pdbx_seq_one_letter_code
_entity_poly.pdbx_strand_id
1 'polypeptide(L)'
;MHERTVRAKISTGIVEGFTRDGVHRWRSIPYAKPPVGRLRLRAPEPAEPWPGVRYCHGFGYCAPQQRRYTLVGLGKHQPMSEDCLTLNVVAPEKPDSDEPLPVMFFVHGGGYILGSSATPVYDGAALARRGCVFVSVNYRLGMLGCVELSSLSTPEHPIEDNLFLRDLVLALRWVRDNVAVFGGDPDNVTIFGESAGAHAVATLLAVPEAEGLFARVISESPASGMVSSADAAARLADQLAEMLTADGGSAAAALMSARP
;
A
#
# COMPACT_ATOMS: atom_id res chain seq x y z
N MET A 1 -14.54 8.82 -21.58
CA MET A 1 -15.81 8.15 -21.21
C MET A 1 -15.45 6.69 -20.94
N HIS A 2 -15.81 6.10 -19.80
CA HIS A 2 -15.49 4.70 -19.50
C HIS A 2 -16.26 3.81 -20.48
N GLU A 3 -15.58 2.88 -21.16
CA GLU A 3 -16.20 2.12 -22.26
C GLU A 3 -17.31 1.22 -21.75
N ARG A 4 -17.11 0.54 -20.61
CA ARG A 4 -18.09 -0.30 -19.90
C ARG A 4 -17.76 -0.33 -18.39
N THR A 5 -18.76 -0.41 -17.51
CA THR A 5 -18.57 -0.61 -16.05
C THR A 5 -18.62 -2.10 -15.69
N VAL A 6 -17.93 -2.50 -14.62
CA VAL A 6 -17.89 -3.88 -14.13
C VAL A 6 -17.93 -3.90 -12.61
N ARG A 7 -18.68 -4.84 -12.01
CA ARG A 7 -18.82 -4.94 -10.55
C ARG A 7 -18.22 -6.23 -10.03
N ALA A 8 -17.62 -6.16 -8.84
CA ALA A 8 -17.15 -7.32 -8.09
C ALA A 8 -17.63 -7.20 -6.64
N LYS A 9 -18.05 -8.33 -6.05
CA LYS A 9 -18.44 -8.40 -4.65
C LYS A 9 -17.26 -8.93 -3.85
N ILE A 10 -16.69 -8.09 -2.99
CA ILE A 10 -15.60 -8.42 -2.06
C ILE A 10 -16.17 -8.58 -0.64
N SER A 11 -15.33 -8.99 0.32
CA SER A 11 -15.74 -9.23 1.71
C SER A 11 -16.34 -8.00 2.41
N THR A 12 -15.88 -6.80 2.04
CA THR A 12 -16.31 -5.52 2.64
C THR A 12 -17.41 -4.80 1.86
N GLY A 13 -17.86 -5.33 0.71
CA GLY A 13 -18.94 -4.72 -0.06
C GLY A 13 -18.84 -4.93 -1.56
N ILE A 14 -19.52 -4.09 -2.34
CA ILE A 14 -19.46 -4.13 -3.81
C ILE A 14 -18.55 -3.00 -4.29
N VAL A 15 -17.63 -3.33 -5.20
CA VAL A 15 -16.80 -2.36 -5.93
C VAL A 15 -17.22 -2.31 -7.40
N GLU A 16 -17.32 -1.11 -7.95
CA GLU A 16 -17.56 -0.88 -9.38
C GLU A 16 -16.31 -0.27 -10.02
N GLY A 17 -15.77 -0.98 -11.00
CA GLY A 17 -14.65 -0.58 -11.83
C GLY A 17 -15.10 -0.32 -13.26
N PHE A 18 -14.12 -0.22 -14.15
CA PHE A 18 -14.35 0.01 -15.57
C PHE A 18 -13.48 -0.87 -16.44
N THR A 19 -13.96 -1.12 -17.64
CA THR A 19 -13.24 -1.82 -18.70
C THR A 19 -12.66 -0.81 -19.67
N ARG A 20 -11.39 -0.97 -20.02
CA ARG A 20 -10.71 -0.23 -21.10
C ARG A 20 -9.44 -0.98 -21.49
N ASP A 21 -9.00 -0.86 -22.74
CA ASP A 21 -7.72 -1.44 -23.18
C ASP A 21 -7.64 -2.97 -22.96
N GLY A 22 -8.77 -3.67 -23.07
CA GLY A 22 -8.85 -5.14 -22.90
C GLY A 22 -8.68 -5.64 -21.46
N VAL A 23 -8.80 -4.77 -20.45
CA VAL A 23 -8.72 -5.14 -19.04
C VAL A 23 -9.81 -4.45 -18.22
N HIS A 24 -10.23 -5.12 -17.15
CA HIS A 24 -11.01 -4.54 -16.06
C HIS A 24 -10.08 -3.85 -15.06
N ARG A 25 -10.49 -2.69 -14.53
CA ARG A 25 -9.75 -1.92 -13.52
C ARG A 25 -10.65 -1.50 -12.38
N TRP A 26 -10.19 -1.74 -11.16
CA TRP A 26 -10.74 -1.20 -9.94
C TRP A 26 -9.63 -0.45 -9.21
N ARG A 27 -9.79 0.86 -9.06
CA ARG A 27 -8.79 1.75 -8.46
C ARG A 27 -9.18 2.15 -7.04
N SER A 28 -8.16 2.27 -6.19
CA SER A 28 -8.25 2.74 -4.80
C SER A 28 -9.32 2.04 -3.96
N ILE A 29 -9.30 0.70 -3.98
CA ILE A 29 -10.07 -0.13 -3.06
C ILE A 29 -9.39 -0.06 -1.68
N PRO A 30 -10.10 0.32 -0.60
CA PRO A 30 -9.52 0.33 0.74
C PRO A 30 -9.30 -1.11 1.23
N TYR A 31 -8.08 -1.42 1.66
CA TYR A 31 -7.77 -2.66 2.37
C TYR A 31 -7.70 -2.47 3.89
N ALA A 32 -7.57 -1.22 4.34
CA ALA A 32 -7.52 -0.86 5.75
C ALA A 32 -8.47 0.32 6.08
N LYS A 33 -8.73 0.52 7.37
CA LYS A 33 -9.27 1.78 7.88
C LYS A 33 -8.27 2.92 7.61
N PRO A 34 -8.74 4.16 7.39
CA PRO A 34 -7.85 5.32 7.28
C PRO A 34 -6.96 5.44 8.54
N PRO A 35 -5.62 5.44 8.43
CA PRO A 35 -4.70 5.51 9.56
C PRO A 35 -4.56 6.96 10.08
N VAL A 36 -5.70 7.58 10.41
CA VAL A 36 -5.81 8.98 10.84
C VAL A 36 -6.24 9.08 12.29
N GLY A 37 -6.01 10.26 12.90
CA GLY A 37 -6.41 10.51 14.29
C GLY A 37 -5.79 9.48 15.24
N ARG A 38 -6.61 8.74 15.98
CA ARG A 38 -6.13 7.70 16.91
C ARG A 38 -5.44 6.50 16.24
N LEU A 39 -5.66 6.29 14.93
CA LEU A 39 -5.03 5.22 14.16
C LEU A 39 -3.71 5.67 13.51
N ARG A 40 -3.39 6.97 13.60
CA ARG A 40 -2.11 7.49 13.14
C ARG A 40 -0.99 6.83 13.96
N LEU A 41 0.06 6.38 13.28
CA LEU A 41 1.18 5.64 13.87
C LEU A 41 0.81 4.33 14.60
N ARG A 42 -0.34 3.74 14.28
CA ARG A 42 -0.76 2.41 14.74
C ARG A 42 -0.74 1.39 13.60
N ALA A 43 -0.70 0.11 13.93
CA ALA A 43 -0.90 -0.98 12.99
C ALA A 43 -2.21 -0.77 12.23
N PRO A 44 -2.24 -1.08 10.93
CA PRO A 44 -3.43 -0.90 10.13
C PRO A 44 -4.50 -1.90 10.56
N GLU A 45 -5.74 -1.44 10.60
CA GLU A 45 -6.91 -2.29 10.86
C GLU A 45 -7.64 -2.59 9.54
N PRO A 46 -8.24 -3.78 9.35
CA PRO A 46 -9.01 -4.11 8.14
C PRO A 46 -10.10 -3.07 7.85
N ALA A 47 -10.32 -2.77 6.57
CA ALA A 47 -11.37 -1.85 6.14
C ALA A 47 -12.76 -2.28 6.64
N GLU A 48 -13.57 -1.32 7.05
CA GLU A 48 -14.94 -1.58 7.49
C GLU A 48 -15.84 -1.87 6.27
N PRO A 49 -16.83 -2.77 6.40
CA PRO A 49 -17.83 -2.96 5.36
C PRO A 49 -18.61 -1.69 5.07
N TRP A 50 -18.98 -1.46 3.81
CA TRP A 50 -19.83 -0.34 3.41
C TRP A 50 -21.15 -0.81 2.77
N PRO A 51 -22.24 -0.03 2.92
CA PRO A 51 -23.46 -0.29 2.18
C PRO A 51 -23.33 0.12 0.71
N GLY A 52 -24.07 -0.56 -0.15
CA GLY A 52 -24.17 -0.20 -1.57
C GLY A 52 -22.90 -0.48 -2.38
N VAL A 53 -22.61 0.41 -3.34
CA VAL A 53 -21.53 0.27 -4.32
C VAL A 53 -20.49 1.36 -4.11
N ARG A 54 -19.22 0.97 -4.00
CA ARG A 54 -18.08 1.89 -4.01
C ARG A 54 -17.57 2.03 -5.44
N TYR A 55 -17.53 3.26 -5.95
CA TYR A 55 -17.05 3.58 -7.30
C TYR A 55 -15.52 3.69 -7.31
N CYS A 56 -14.87 2.76 -8.00
CA CYS A 56 -13.42 2.59 -8.09
C CYS A 56 -12.89 2.98 -9.49
N HIS A 57 -13.40 4.08 -10.05
CA HIS A 57 -13.05 4.54 -11.41
C HIS A 57 -11.77 5.41 -11.44
N GLY A 58 -11.45 6.08 -10.34
CA GLY A 58 -10.33 7.00 -10.21
C GLY A 58 -9.35 6.57 -9.14
N PHE A 59 -8.13 7.07 -9.23
CA PHE A 59 -7.19 6.98 -8.12
C PHE A 59 -7.58 7.99 -7.03
N GLY A 60 -7.57 7.53 -5.79
CA GLY A 60 -7.68 8.36 -4.58
C GLY A 60 -6.33 8.92 -4.16
N TYR A 61 -6.16 9.09 -2.85
CA TYR A 61 -4.96 9.67 -2.26
C TYR A 61 -3.75 8.72 -2.30
N CYS A 62 -2.56 9.29 -2.53
CA CYS A 62 -1.31 8.64 -2.14
C CYS A 62 -0.88 9.06 -0.74
N ALA A 63 0.09 8.33 -0.17
CA ALA A 63 0.66 8.64 1.12
C ALA A 63 1.33 10.03 1.12
N PRO A 64 1.31 10.75 2.26
CA PRO A 64 1.96 12.05 2.37
C PRO A 64 3.45 12.01 2.01
N GLN A 65 3.86 12.93 1.13
CA GLN A 65 5.21 13.04 0.58
C GLN A 65 5.41 14.45 -0.01
N GLN A 66 6.60 14.76 -0.53
CA GLN A 66 6.76 16.05 -1.22
C GLN A 66 5.95 16.04 -2.53
N ARG A 67 5.08 17.05 -2.72
CA ARG A 67 4.19 17.15 -3.88
C ARG A 67 4.90 16.93 -5.23
N ARG A 68 6.13 17.42 -5.40
CA ARG A 68 6.91 17.26 -6.64
C ARG A 68 7.09 15.79 -7.06
N TYR A 69 7.02 14.84 -6.13
CA TYR A 69 7.17 13.42 -6.41
C TYR A 69 5.86 12.70 -6.75
N THR A 70 4.72 13.41 -6.71
CA THR A 70 3.39 12.86 -7.01
C THR A 70 2.95 13.09 -8.46
N LEU A 71 3.89 13.41 -9.35
CA LEU A 71 3.60 13.74 -10.74
C LEU A 71 3.04 12.52 -11.48
N VAL A 72 1.80 12.61 -11.95
CA VAL A 72 1.10 11.57 -12.74
C VAL A 72 0.94 11.97 -14.22
N GLY A 73 1.46 13.14 -14.58
CA GLY A 73 1.45 13.68 -15.94
C GLY A 73 1.86 15.16 -15.92
N LEU A 74 2.01 15.77 -17.09
CA LEU A 74 2.45 17.17 -17.17
C LEU A 74 1.53 18.10 -16.37
N GLY A 75 2.06 18.73 -15.32
CA GLY A 75 1.32 19.59 -14.39
C GLY A 75 0.31 18.89 -13.48
N LYS A 76 0.13 17.57 -13.60
CA LYS A 76 -0.86 16.79 -12.85
C LYS A 76 -0.20 16.04 -11.71
N HIS A 77 -0.71 16.25 -10.51
CA HIS A 77 -0.20 15.67 -9.29
C HIS A 77 -1.30 14.87 -8.61
N GLN A 78 -0.93 13.73 -8.05
CA GLN A 78 -1.87 12.96 -7.22
C GLN A 78 -2.11 13.69 -5.90
N PRO A 79 -3.36 13.78 -5.42
CA PRO A 79 -3.63 14.33 -4.11
C PRO A 79 -3.07 13.41 -3.01
N MET A 80 -2.69 14.00 -1.88
CA MET A 80 -2.11 13.28 -0.74
C MET A 80 -3.04 13.31 0.46
N SER A 81 -3.04 12.25 1.25
CA SER A 81 -3.75 12.14 2.52
C SER A 81 -3.15 10.99 3.32
N GLU A 82 -3.26 11.03 4.65
CA GLU A 82 -3.00 9.86 5.49
C GLU A 82 -4.01 8.72 5.22
N ASP A 83 -5.19 9.04 4.70
CA ASP A 83 -6.14 8.06 4.15
C ASP A 83 -5.66 7.51 2.79
N CYS A 84 -4.54 6.78 2.81
CA CYS A 84 -3.86 6.29 1.62
C CYS A 84 -3.81 4.76 1.48
N LEU A 85 -4.30 4.00 2.48
CA LEU A 85 -4.21 2.53 2.54
C LEU A 85 -5.21 1.86 1.58
N THR A 86 -4.89 1.99 0.30
CA THR A 86 -5.69 1.48 -0.82
C THR A 86 -4.85 0.70 -1.81
N LEU A 87 -5.48 -0.19 -2.56
CA LEU A 87 -4.87 -0.95 -3.65
C LEU A 87 -5.72 -0.84 -4.93
N ASN A 88 -5.10 -1.19 -6.05
CA ASN A 88 -5.76 -1.28 -7.34
C ASN A 88 -5.71 -2.73 -7.82
N VAL A 89 -6.75 -3.17 -8.53
CA VAL A 89 -6.81 -4.48 -9.18
C VAL A 89 -7.02 -4.29 -10.68
N VAL A 90 -6.26 -5.02 -11.47
CA VAL A 90 -6.34 -5.06 -12.94
C VAL A 90 -6.38 -6.50 -13.39
N ALA A 91 -7.45 -6.88 -14.10
CA ALA A 91 -7.67 -8.25 -14.56
C ALA A 91 -7.99 -8.25 -16.07
N PRO A 92 -7.63 -9.31 -16.82
CA PRO A 92 -7.99 -9.41 -18.23
C PRO A 92 -9.52 -9.38 -18.43
N GLU A 93 -9.99 -8.67 -19.46
CA GLU A 93 -11.43 -8.66 -19.80
C GLU A 93 -11.92 -10.03 -20.31
N LYS A 94 -11.03 -10.75 -20.99
CA LYS A 94 -11.28 -12.08 -21.56
C LYS A 94 -10.09 -12.97 -21.20
N PRO A 95 -10.16 -13.74 -20.10
CA PRO A 95 -9.13 -14.73 -19.82
C PRO A 95 -9.17 -15.85 -20.88
N ASP A 96 -8.04 -16.52 -21.10
CA ASP A 96 -7.92 -17.60 -22.09
C ASP A 96 -8.62 -18.90 -21.65
N SER A 97 -8.88 -19.05 -20.35
CA SER A 97 -9.62 -20.17 -19.75
C SER A 97 -10.37 -19.72 -18.49
N ASP A 98 -11.20 -20.60 -17.94
CA ASP A 98 -11.89 -20.40 -16.66
C ASP A 98 -11.02 -20.75 -15.43
N GLU A 99 -9.75 -21.10 -15.63
CA GLU A 99 -8.83 -21.43 -14.55
C GLU A 99 -8.41 -20.16 -13.77
N PRO A 100 -8.26 -20.25 -12.44
CA PRO A 100 -7.72 -19.15 -11.64
C PRO A 100 -6.35 -18.66 -12.14
N LEU A 101 -6.22 -17.35 -12.32
CA LEU A 101 -5.00 -16.73 -12.86
C LEU A 101 -3.95 -16.49 -11.77
N PRO A 102 -2.64 -16.57 -12.08
CA PRO A 102 -1.60 -16.11 -11.15
C PRO A 102 -1.82 -14.64 -10.77
N VAL A 103 -1.51 -14.30 -9.51
CA VAL A 103 -1.63 -12.94 -8.98
C VAL A 103 -0.26 -12.30 -8.89
N MET A 104 -0.11 -11.12 -9.49
CA MET A 104 1.11 -10.31 -9.46
C MET A 104 0.89 -9.10 -8.54
N PHE A 105 1.42 -9.15 -7.33
CA PHE A 105 1.27 -8.09 -6.32
C PHE A 105 2.47 -7.16 -6.30
N PHE A 106 2.29 -5.94 -6.81
CA PHE A 106 3.33 -4.94 -7.00
C PHE A 106 3.44 -3.95 -5.84
N VAL A 107 4.64 -3.83 -5.29
CA VAL A 107 5.03 -2.82 -4.28
C VAL A 107 5.94 -1.78 -4.93
N HIS A 108 5.51 -0.52 -4.95
CA HIS A 108 6.28 0.55 -5.59
C HIS A 108 7.55 0.91 -4.79
N GLY A 109 8.59 1.33 -5.51
CA GLY A 109 9.80 1.93 -4.96
C GLY A 109 9.61 3.38 -4.51
N GLY A 110 10.73 4.08 -4.30
CA GLY A 110 10.75 5.49 -3.88
C GLY A 110 11.48 5.78 -2.57
N GLY A 111 12.47 4.94 -2.20
CA GLY A 111 13.31 5.17 -1.03
C GLY A 111 12.54 5.33 0.29
N TYR A 112 11.31 4.79 0.36
CA TYR A 112 10.37 4.93 1.47
C TYR A 112 9.90 6.36 1.78
N ILE A 113 10.23 7.37 0.97
CA ILE A 113 9.83 8.76 1.19
C ILE A 113 8.91 9.31 0.09
N LEU A 114 8.75 8.57 -1.00
CA LEU A 114 7.89 8.91 -2.13
C LEU A 114 7.35 7.66 -2.83
N GLY A 115 6.42 7.88 -3.75
CA GLY A 115 5.87 6.87 -4.64
C GLY A 115 4.35 6.71 -4.51
N SER A 116 3.73 6.11 -5.52
CA SER A 116 2.34 5.67 -5.48
C SER A 116 2.06 4.59 -6.52
N SER A 117 1.10 3.72 -6.19
CA SER A 117 0.47 2.77 -7.10
C SER A 117 -0.24 3.42 -8.30
N ALA A 118 -0.53 4.74 -8.25
CA ALA A 118 -1.15 5.48 -9.34
C ALA A 118 -0.16 6.02 -10.39
N THR A 119 1.14 5.81 -10.20
CA THR A 119 2.17 6.27 -11.16
C THR A 119 1.90 5.59 -12.52
N PRO A 120 1.84 6.32 -13.64
CA PRO A 120 1.37 5.77 -14.92
C PRO A 120 2.08 4.51 -15.41
N VAL A 121 3.36 4.36 -15.09
CA VAL A 121 4.15 3.16 -15.45
C VAL A 121 3.68 1.89 -14.73
N TYR A 122 2.91 2.02 -13.64
CA TYR A 122 2.36 0.92 -12.84
C TYR A 122 0.87 0.61 -13.14
N ASP A 123 0.31 1.03 -14.29
CA ASP A 123 -1.10 0.75 -14.64
C ASP A 123 -1.42 -0.76 -14.78
N GLY A 124 -0.43 -1.63 -14.96
CA GLY A 124 -0.60 -3.09 -14.90
C GLY A 124 -1.30 -3.74 -16.09
N ALA A 125 -1.97 -2.97 -16.97
CA ALA A 125 -2.78 -3.51 -18.06
C ALA A 125 -2.01 -4.40 -19.04
N ALA A 126 -0.75 -4.06 -19.34
CA ALA A 126 0.09 -4.87 -20.22
C ALA A 126 0.41 -6.25 -19.63
N LEU A 127 0.57 -6.33 -18.30
CA LEU A 127 0.84 -7.58 -17.60
C LEU A 127 -0.44 -8.41 -17.47
N ALA A 128 -1.57 -7.77 -17.10
CA ALA A 128 -2.85 -8.45 -16.96
C ALA A 128 -3.32 -9.11 -18.28
N ARG A 129 -3.12 -8.44 -19.43
CA ARG A 129 -3.39 -9.02 -20.76
C ARG A 129 -2.53 -10.23 -21.12
N ARG A 130 -1.44 -10.49 -20.39
CA ARG A 130 -0.60 -11.69 -20.55
C ARG A 130 -1.04 -12.84 -19.65
N GLY A 131 -2.20 -12.73 -18.99
CA GLY A 131 -2.80 -13.81 -18.22
C GLY A 131 -2.48 -13.77 -16.72
N CYS A 132 -2.62 -12.61 -16.08
CA CYS A 132 -2.53 -12.51 -14.61
C CYS A 132 -3.54 -11.49 -14.06
N VAL A 133 -3.83 -11.60 -12.76
CA VAL A 133 -4.42 -10.50 -12.00
C VAL A 133 -3.30 -9.66 -11.42
N PHE A 134 -3.20 -8.40 -11.84
CA PHE A 134 -2.22 -7.46 -11.30
C PHE A 134 -2.84 -6.65 -10.17
N VAL A 135 -2.14 -6.57 -9.04
CA VAL A 135 -2.52 -5.77 -7.88
C VAL A 135 -1.40 -4.79 -7.57
N SER A 136 -1.69 -3.49 -7.45
CA SER A 136 -0.72 -2.49 -7.00
C SER A 136 -1.19 -1.78 -5.73
N VAL A 137 -0.30 -1.60 -4.77
CA VAL A 137 -0.66 -1.16 -3.41
C VAL A 137 -0.02 0.18 -3.04
N ASN A 138 -0.76 1.04 -2.35
CA ASN A 138 -0.19 2.14 -1.57
C ASN A 138 0.04 1.67 -0.13
N TYR A 139 1.14 2.09 0.48
CA TYR A 139 1.49 1.87 1.88
C TYR A 139 1.98 3.18 2.50
N ARG A 140 2.01 3.30 3.84
CA ARG A 140 2.51 4.53 4.49
C ARG A 140 3.99 4.76 4.20
N LEU A 141 4.36 6.03 4.03
CA LEU A 141 5.72 6.48 3.71
C LEU A 141 6.29 7.36 4.82
N GLY A 142 7.61 7.53 4.81
CA GLY A 142 8.36 8.44 5.67
C GLY A 142 8.05 8.23 7.14
N MET A 143 7.88 9.32 7.88
CA MET A 143 7.60 9.31 9.32
C MET A 143 6.30 8.59 9.70
N LEU A 144 5.38 8.39 8.76
CA LEU A 144 4.09 7.77 9.03
C LEU A 144 4.12 6.24 8.93
N GLY A 145 5.17 5.68 8.31
CA GLY A 145 5.20 4.26 7.96
C GLY A 145 6.55 3.58 8.04
N CYS A 146 7.62 4.27 7.62
CA CYS A 146 8.91 3.65 7.32
C CYS A 146 10.05 4.09 8.24
N VAL A 147 9.83 5.12 9.06
CA VAL A 147 10.75 5.47 10.14
C VAL A 147 10.28 4.78 11.41
N GLU A 148 11.23 4.15 12.10
CA GLU A 148 10.94 3.46 13.34
C GLU A 148 10.94 4.45 14.51
N LEU A 149 9.76 4.62 15.12
CA LEU A 149 9.48 5.67 16.11
C LEU A 149 8.88 5.10 17.41
N SER A 150 8.77 3.78 17.56
CA SER A 150 8.11 3.15 18.72
C SER A 150 8.83 3.42 20.04
N SER A 151 10.12 3.77 20.02
CA SER A 151 10.84 4.21 21.22
C SER A 151 10.28 5.52 21.81
N LEU A 152 9.58 6.32 21.00
CA LEU A 152 8.90 7.55 21.45
C LEU A 152 7.48 7.30 21.94
N SER A 153 7.01 6.05 21.92
CA SER A 153 5.66 5.67 22.34
C SER A 153 5.41 6.01 23.81
N THR A 154 4.21 6.52 24.09
CA THR A 154 3.75 6.82 25.46
C THR A 154 2.37 6.20 25.68
N PRO A 155 1.92 6.01 26.94
CA PRO A 155 0.56 5.51 27.20
C PRO A 155 -0.55 6.36 26.56
N GLU A 156 -0.36 7.68 26.49
CA GLU A 156 -1.32 8.64 25.90
C GLU A 156 -1.24 8.69 24.37
N HIS A 157 -0.04 8.49 23.82
CA HIS A 157 0.25 8.51 22.39
C HIS A 157 1.03 7.25 22.00
N PRO A 158 0.33 6.11 21.88
CA PRO A 158 0.94 4.85 21.47
C PRO A 158 1.42 4.93 20.02
N ILE A 159 2.68 4.58 19.80
CA ILE A 159 3.33 4.47 18.49
C ILE A 159 3.79 3.02 18.32
N GLU A 160 3.45 2.42 17.18
CA GLU A 160 3.81 1.05 16.85
C GLU A 160 4.87 0.99 15.75
N ASP A 161 5.58 -0.14 15.69
CA ASP A 161 6.73 -0.37 14.84
C ASP A 161 6.36 -0.87 13.44
N ASN A 162 7.33 -0.80 12.51
CA ASN A 162 7.29 -1.48 11.21
C ASN A 162 5.99 -1.27 10.41
N LEU A 163 5.39 -0.09 10.51
CA LEU A 163 4.02 0.19 10.06
C LEU A 163 3.82 -0.06 8.56
N PHE A 164 4.80 0.27 7.72
CA PHE A 164 4.71 0.00 6.29
C PHE A 164 4.70 -1.50 5.96
N LEU A 165 5.45 -2.33 6.71
CA LEU A 165 5.41 -3.79 6.54
C LEU A 165 4.05 -4.33 6.98
N ARG A 166 3.50 -3.80 8.08
CA ARG A 166 2.16 -4.17 8.56
C ARG A 166 1.08 -3.77 7.54
N ASP A 167 1.22 -2.64 6.85
CA ASP A 167 0.35 -2.23 5.74
C ASP A 167 0.38 -3.25 4.60
N LEU A 168 1.58 -3.66 4.18
CA LEU A 168 1.75 -4.66 3.11
C LEU A 168 1.20 -6.03 3.50
N VAL A 169 1.42 -6.48 4.74
CA VAL A 169 0.86 -7.73 5.26
C VAL A 169 -0.67 -7.68 5.24
N LEU A 170 -1.28 -6.58 5.68
CA LEU A 170 -2.73 -6.45 5.65
C LEU A 170 -3.28 -6.41 4.21
N ALA A 171 -2.58 -5.74 3.29
CA ALA A 171 -2.94 -5.75 1.87
C ALA A 171 -2.85 -7.15 1.26
N LEU A 172 -1.85 -7.95 1.62
CA LEU A 172 -1.72 -9.34 1.19
C LEU A 172 -2.83 -10.23 1.77
N ARG A 173 -3.23 -10.01 3.02
CA ARG A 173 -4.42 -10.67 3.60
C ARG A 173 -5.69 -10.30 2.83
N TRP A 174 -5.82 -9.03 2.43
CA TRP A 174 -6.92 -8.61 1.57
C TRP A 174 -6.90 -9.35 0.23
N VAL A 175 -5.73 -9.53 -0.39
CA VAL A 175 -5.58 -10.30 -1.63
C VAL A 175 -6.03 -11.75 -1.43
N ARG A 176 -5.52 -12.44 -0.41
CA ARG A 176 -5.94 -13.81 -0.06
C ARG A 176 -7.47 -13.91 0.06
N ASP A 177 -8.09 -12.96 0.73
CA ASP A 177 -9.52 -13.01 1.04
C ASP A 177 -10.43 -12.61 -0.14
N ASN A 178 -9.91 -11.89 -1.14
CA ASN A 178 -10.75 -11.23 -2.16
C ASN A 178 -10.34 -11.48 -3.61
N VAL A 179 -9.11 -11.85 -3.90
CA VAL A 179 -8.60 -11.83 -5.29
C VAL A 179 -9.32 -12.81 -6.22
N ALA A 180 -9.89 -13.88 -5.66
CA ALA A 180 -10.68 -14.88 -6.39
C ALA A 180 -11.87 -14.26 -7.16
N VAL A 181 -12.51 -13.22 -6.62
CA VAL A 181 -13.65 -12.58 -7.29
C VAL A 181 -13.25 -11.73 -8.49
N PHE A 182 -11.95 -11.50 -8.67
CA PHE A 182 -11.34 -10.85 -9.84
C PHE A 182 -10.70 -11.87 -10.79
N GLY A 183 -10.87 -13.18 -10.55
CA GLY A 183 -10.30 -14.26 -11.34
C GLY A 183 -8.89 -14.68 -10.96
N GLY A 184 -8.36 -14.20 -9.83
CA GLY A 184 -7.01 -14.54 -9.36
C GLY A 184 -7.00 -15.73 -8.41
N ASP A 185 -5.93 -16.50 -8.45
CA ASP A 185 -5.65 -17.59 -7.51
C ASP A 185 -4.96 -17.06 -6.25
N PRO A 186 -5.61 -17.09 -5.07
CA PRO A 186 -5.02 -16.61 -3.82
C PRO A 186 -3.82 -17.45 -3.36
N ASP A 187 -3.67 -18.69 -3.84
CA ASP A 187 -2.57 -19.59 -3.49
C ASP A 187 -1.37 -19.46 -4.46
N ASN A 188 -1.54 -18.70 -5.55
CA ASN A 188 -0.52 -18.48 -6.58
C ASN A 188 -0.15 -16.99 -6.71
N VAL A 189 0.14 -16.37 -5.57
CA VAL A 189 0.55 -14.96 -5.48
C VAL A 189 2.07 -14.84 -5.64
N THR A 190 2.51 -13.97 -6.55
CA THR A 190 3.90 -13.51 -6.68
C THR A 190 3.96 -12.05 -6.23
N ILE A 191 4.70 -11.78 -5.15
CA ILE A 191 5.00 -10.40 -4.75
C ILE A 191 6.22 -9.90 -5.53
N PHE A 192 6.19 -8.66 -5.95
CA PHE A 192 7.32 -8.04 -6.63
C PHE A 192 7.39 -6.55 -6.43
N GLY A 193 8.58 -5.99 -6.60
CA GLY A 193 8.80 -4.56 -6.45
C GLY A 193 10.16 -4.15 -6.98
N GLU A 194 10.34 -2.83 -7.11
CA GLU A 194 11.55 -2.18 -7.58
C GLU A 194 12.13 -1.26 -6.50
N SER A 195 13.45 -1.16 -6.39
CA SER A 195 14.15 -0.28 -5.44
C SER A 195 13.73 -0.53 -3.97
N ALA A 196 13.13 0.45 -3.30
CA ALA A 196 12.57 0.28 -1.95
C ALA A 196 11.44 -0.76 -1.91
N GLY A 197 10.68 -0.92 -2.99
CA GLY A 197 9.69 -1.99 -3.13
C GLY A 197 10.35 -3.36 -3.25
N ALA A 198 11.47 -3.45 -3.98
CA ALA A 198 12.28 -4.67 -4.07
C ALA A 198 12.86 -5.08 -2.71
N HIS A 199 13.31 -4.10 -1.91
CA HIS A 199 13.71 -4.34 -0.53
C HIS A 199 12.51 -4.81 0.32
N ALA A 200 11.36 -4.13 0.22
CA ALA A 200 10.17 -4.48 1.01
C ALA A 200 9.68 -5.92 0.75
N VAL A 201 9.58 -6.35 -0.53
CA VAL A 201 9.18 -7.73 -0.84
C VAL A 201 10.22 -8.77 -0.43
N ALA A 202 11.51 -8.41 -0.43
CA ALA A 202 12.55 -9.28 0.12
C ALA A 202 12.45 -9.36 1.65
N THR A 203 12.15 -8.25 2.34
CA THR A 203 11.94 -8.23 3.80
C THR A 203 10.75 -9.08 4.21
N LEU A 204 9.66 -9.09 3.42
CA LEU A 204 8.46 -9.90 3.71
C LEU A 204 8.74 -11.42 3.78
N LEU A 205 9.81 -11.92 3.16
CA LEU A 205 10.25 -13.32 3.32
C LEU A 205 10.65 -13.66 4.77
N ALA A 206 11.02 -12.65 5.56
CA ALA A 206 11.44 -12.79 6.96
C ALA A 206 10.37 -12.31 7.96
N VAL A 207 9.16 -11.97 7.50
CA VAL A 207 8.05 -11.51 8.35
C VAL A 207 7.12 -12.69 8.65
N PRO A 208 7.04 -13.19 9.89
CA PRO A 208 6.21 -14.35 10.24
C PRO A 208 4.74 -14.17 9.87
N GLU A 209 4.19 -12.97 10.05
CA GLU A 209 2.79 -12.66 9.74
C GLU A 209 2.46 -12.66 8.23
N ALA A 210 3.49 -12.72 7.38
CA ALA A 210 3.37 -12.82 5.93
C ALA A 210 3.48 -14.27 5.42
N GLU A 211 3.80 -15.24 6.29
CA GLU A 211 3.93 -16.64 5.93
C GLU A 211 2.63 -17.17 5.31
N GLY A 212 2.75 -17.86 4.17
CA GLY A 212 1.62 -18.40 3.42
C GLY A 212 0.77 -17.38 2.67
N LEU A 213 1.12 -16.07 2.67
CA LEU A 213 0.38 -15.06 1.90
C LEU A 213 0.87 -14.90 0.46
N PHE A 214 2.00 -15.51 0.11
CA PHE A 214 2.54 -15.52 -1.25
C PHE A 214 3.39 -16.76 -1.51
N ALA A 215 3.50 -17.12 -2.77
CA ALA A 215 4.24 -18.29 -3.23
C ALA A 215 5.61 -17.95 -3.83
N ARG A 216 5.77 -16.74 -4.40
CA ARG A 216 6.99 -16.33 -5.13
C ARG A 216 7.32 -14.86 -4.89
N VAL A 217 8.60 -14.52 -5.08
CA VAL A 217 9.12 -13.15 -4.92
C VAL A 217 10.00 -12.77 -6.11
N ILE A 218 9.84 -11.55 -6.61
CA ILE A 218 10.76 -10.93 -7.57
C ILE A 218 11.24 -9.60 -6.98
N SER A 219 12.56 -9.49 -6.76
CA SER A 219 13.19 -8.31 -6.13
C SER A 219 14.08 -7.59 -7.15
N GLU A 220 13.60 -6.47 -7.69
CA GLU A 220 14.27 -5.72 -8.77
C GLU A 220 15.11 -4.56 -8.21
N SER A 221 16.43 -4.73 -8.16
CA SER A 221 17.38 -3.73 -7.65
C SER A 221 17.10 -3.31 -6.19
N PRO A 222 17.11 -4.25 -5.21
CA PRO A 222 16.82 -3.93 -3.82
C PRO A 222 17.81 -2.92 -3.24
N ALA A 223 17.29 -1.89 -2.59
CA ALA A 223 18.10 -0.97 -1.80
C ALA A 223 18.76 -1.72 -0.64
N SER A 224 20.05 -1.98 -0.76
CA SER A 224 20.84 -2.71 0.25
C SER A 224 21.03 -1.85 1.50
N GLY A 225 21.05 -2.47 2.69
CA GLY A 225 21.35 -1.77 3.95
C GLY A 225 20.19 -0.94 4.53
N MET A 226 18.95 -1.17 4.10
CA MET A 226 17.76 -0.49 4.61
C MET A 226 17.16 -1.15 5.87
N VAL A 227 17.89 -2.09 6.48
CA VAL A 227 17.56 -2.70 7.77
C VAL A 227 18.44 -2.06 8.84
N SER A 228 17.82 -1.52 9.89
CA SER A 228 18.52 -0.94 11.04
C SER A 228 18.30 -1.79 12.28
N SER A 229 19.28 -1.81 13.20
CA SER A 229 19.05 -2.36 14.53
C SER A 229 18.10 -1.46 15.33
N ALA A 230 17.44 -2.03 16.34
CA ALA A 230 16.58 -1.27 17.25
C ALA A 230 17.34 -0.09 17.90
N ASP A 231 18.60 -0.28 18.29
CA ASP A 231 19.42 0.80 18.87
C ASP A 231 19.71 1.93 17.87
N ALA A 232 19.95 1.60 16.59
CA ALA A 232 20.20 2.61 15.56
C ALA A 232 18.93 3.41 15.24
N ALA A 233 17.79 2.71 15.17
CA ALA A 233 16.48 3.31 15.02
C ALA A 233 16.13 4.24 16.20
N ALA A 234 16.35 3.79 17.44
CA ALA A 234 16.10 4.57 18.65
C ALA A 234 16.92 5.87 18.67
N ARG A 235 18.21 5.83 18.30
CA ARG A 235 19.05 7.05 18.21
C ARG A 235 18.52 8.05 17.18
N LEU A 236 18.01 7.58 16.04
CA LEU A 236 17.38 8.45 15.04
C LEU A 236 16.07 9.06 15.57
N ALA A 237 15.28 8.27 16.29
CA ALA A 237 14.05 8.73 16.92
C ALA A 237 14.33 9.78 18.02
N ASP A 238 15.38 9.60 18.81
CA ASP A 238 15.81 10.56 19.84
C ASP A 238 16.25 11.89 19.21
N GLN A 239 17.04 11.86 18.13
CA GLN A 239 17.41 13.06 17.38
C GLN A 239 16.18 13.79 16.81
N LEU A 240 15.19 13.04 16.33
CA LEU A 240 13.93 13.62 15.89
C LEU A 240 13.16 14.23 17.07
N ALA A 241 13.11 13.55 18.22
CA ALA A 241 12.44 14.03 19.42
C ALA A 241 13.06 15.35 19.91
N GLU A 242 14.39 15.47 19.90
CA GLU A 242 15.09 16.72 20.23
C GLU A 242 14.67 17.86 19.30
N MET A 243 14.57 17.61 17.99
CA MET A 243 14.11 18.63 17.03
C MET A 243 12.65 19.02 17.25
N LEU A 244 11.77 18.05 17.60
CA LEU A 244 10.34 18.29 17.81
C LEU A 244 10.03 18.95 19.16
N THR A 245 10.91 18.81 20.14
CA THR A 245 10.71 19.28 21.53
C THR A 245 11.65 20.44 21.90
N ALA A 246 12.30 21.07 20.92
CA ALA A 246 13.18 22.23 21.13
C ALA A 246 12.49 23.39 21.88
N ASP A 247 11.18 23.55 21.71
CA ASP A 247 10.36 24.54 22.40
C ASP A 247 9.60 23.96 23.63
N GLY A 248 9.99 22.77 24.08
CA GLY A 248 9.32 21.97 25.11
C GLY A 248 8.20 21.06 24.56
N GLY A 249 7.71 20.15 25.41
CA GLY A 249 6.58 19.26 25.08
C GLY A 249 6.96 17.79 24.86
N SER A 250 5.99 17.00 24.38
CA SER A 250 6.16 15.57 24.11
C SER A 250 6.35 15.32 22.62
N ALA A 251 7.42 14.60 22.25
CA ALA A 251 7.68 14.21 20.87
C ALA A 251 6.54 13.36 20.29
N ALA A 252 5.95 12.46 21.10
CA ALA A 252 4.81 11.65 20.69
C ALA A 252 3.59 12.51 20.38
N ALA A 253 3.30 13.51 21.22
CA ALA A 253 2.20 14.45 20.97
C ALA A 253 2.44 15.31 19.73
N ALA A 254 3.69 15.75 19.51
CA ALA A 254 4.09 16.51 18.32
C ALA A 254 3.91 15.67 17.04
N LEU A 255 4.36 14.41 17.04
CA LEU A 255 4.17 13.47 15.93
C LEU A 255 2.68 13.27 15.62
N MET A 256 1.84 13.10 16.64
CA MET A 256 0.40 12.88 16.45
C MET A 256 -0.35 14.12 15.94
N SER A 257 0.14 15.33 16.23
CA SER A 257 -0.49 16.60 15.82
C SER A 257 0.10 17.23 14.54
N ALA A 258 1.24 16.73 14.05
CA ALA A 258 1.91 17.24 12.85
C ALA A 258 0.99 17.18 11.62
N ARG A 259 1.02 18.22 10.77
CA ARG A 259 0.27 18.18 9.51
C ARG A 259 1.09 17.46 8.42
N PRO A 260 0.46 16.61 7.59
CA PRO A 260 1.12 16.00 6.45
C PRO A 260 1.52 16.99 5.35
#